data_AF-A0A238UZI4-F1
#
_entry.id   AF-A0A238UZI4-F1
#
_cell.length_a   1.000
_cell.length_b   1.000
_cell.length_c   1.000
_cell.angle_alpha   90.00
_cell.angle_beta   90.00
_cell.angle_gamma   90.00
#
_symmetry.space_group_name_H-M   'P 1'
#
loop_
_entity.id
_entity.type
_entity.pdbx_description
1 polymer ?
#
loop_
_entity_poly.entity_id
_entity_poly.type
_entity_poly.pdbx_seq_one_letter_code
_entity_poly.pdbx_strand_id
1 'polypeptide(L)'
;MAEPTSPPPPIGTPRWDRELAAIELDRPSVDADVEPVLQNADARDEFDPHTLDFGSDAESAAIWVLLHQRFPSYGILMYLRMCWSSGDHALRDWIVRQFAAMLIHGPSPVAESAEYGLWVDYFESPEASQVFTALALQMPRSHWGCLISGAGPVPWEAKHHVFQAAAGLPALHPALARGLVGSFYDVYGQVDAVDAAALVDRITVADEDLLEALTEATTQPLRLRTGSVVIVDESDPGWPHQGSFLLRAAVRSPRSRWVRRSELVADGRVYGRLVHWDFPFDPAKIAHRTVVAPEPEGRIVLFRVEGAAEHAESLVGRDVEAWPPGLREHLAR
;
A
#
# COMPACT_ATOMS: atom_id res chain seq x y z
N MET A 1 -4.17 -14.89 13.16
CA MET A 1 -2.87 -14.71 13.86
C MET A 1 -3.09 -14.69 15.36
N ALA A 2 -2.35 -15.50 16.12
CA ALA A 2 -2.30 -15.35 17.57
C ALA A 2 -1.67 -14.00 17.94
N GLU A 3 -2.02 -13.43 19.10
CA GLU A 3 -1.30 -12.25 19.59
C GLU A 3 0.17 -12.60 19.88
N PRO A 4 1.11 -11.66 19.68
CA PRO A 4 2.50 -11.88 20.04
C PRO A 4 2.61 -12.28 21.51
N THR A 5 3.30 -13.39 21.76
CA THR A 5 3.57 -13.89 23.11
C THR A 5 4.48 -12.97 23.92
N SER A 6 5.12 -12.00 23.25
CA SER A 6 6.05 -11.05 23.86
C SER A 6 6.27 -9.85 22.93
N PRO A 7 5.52 -8.74 23.13
CA PRO A 7 5.78 -7.51 22.38
C PRO A 7 7.20 -6.99 22.67
N PRO A 8 7.80 -6.23 21.75
CA PRO A 8 9.09 -5.56 21.99
C PRO A 8 9.04 -4.71 23.27
N PRO A 9 10.13 -4.68 24.06
CA PRO A 9 10.22 -3.84 25.25
C PRO A 9 10.31 -2.35 24.89
N PRO A 10 9.98 -1.44 25.82
CA PRO A 10 10.34 -0.04 25.66
C PRO A 10 11.87 0.11 25.52
N ILE A 11 12.29 1.00 24.61
CA ILE A 11 13.70 1.32 24.33
C ILE A 11 14.36 1.87 25.61
N GLY A 12 15.59 1.45 25.90
CA GLY A 12 16.35 1.86 27.09
C GLY A 12 16.00 1.11 28.38
N THR A 13 15.17 0.07 28.31
CA THR A 13 14.90 -0.81 29.47
C THR A 13 15.90 -1.97 29.56
N PRO A 14 16.07 -2.63 30.72
CA PRO A 14 16.94 -3.81 30.84
C PRO A 14 16.56 -4.99 29.92
N ARG A 15 15.30 -5.04 29.45
CA ARG A 15 14.89 -6.04 28.46
C ARG A 15 15.36 -5.66 27.05
N TRP A 16 15.41 -4.36 26.74
CA TRP A 16 15.97 -3.86 25.49
C TRP A 16 17.48 -4.08 25.41
N ASP A 17 18.22 -3.96 26.53
CA ASP A 17 19.66 -4.30 26.59
C ASP A 17 19.93 -5.75 26.18
N ARG A 18 19.01 -6.67 26.50
CA ARG A 18 19.10 -8.07 26.04
C ARG A 18 18.84 -8.22 24.54
N GLU A 19 18.08 -7.33 23.94
CA GLU A 19 17.89 -7.31 22.48
C GLU A 19 19.13 -6.76 21.77
N LEU A 20 19.83 -5.77 22.36
CA LEU A 20 21.14 -5.33 21.88
C LEU A 20 22.18 -6.47 21.92
N ALA A 21 22.23 -7.22 23.02
CA ALA A 21 23.15 -8.35 23.14
C ALA A 21 22.91 -9.43 22.06
N ALA A 22 21.68 -9.54 21.53
CA ALA A 22 21.35 -10.50 20.47
C ALA A 22 21.94 -10.10 19.10
N ILE A 23 22.33 -8.84 18.93
CA ILE A 23 23.07 -8.34 17.75
C ILE A 23 24.53 -7.99 18.12
N GLU A 24 25.08 -8.68 19.13
CA GLU A 24 26.47 -8.57 19.59
C GLU A 24 26.88 -7.19 20.13
N LEU A 25 25.91 -6.39 20.59
CA LEU A 25 26.17 -5.08 21.17
C LEU A 25 26.05 -5.05 22.70
N ASP A 26 26.88 -4.22 23.31
CA ASP A 26 26.86 -3.89 24.73
C ASP A 26 26.27 -2.48 24.96
N ARG A 27 25.32 -2.38 25.90
CA ARG A 27 24.63 -1.13 26.20
C ARG A 27 25.59 -0.01 26.66
N PRO A 28 26.46 -0.22 27.67
CA PRO A 28 27.48 0.75 28.05
C PRO A 28 28.34 1.28 26.90
N SER A 29 28.74 0.43 25.96
CA SER A 29 29.50 0.87 24.77
C SER A 29 28.67 1.82 23.91
N VAL A 30 27.44 1.43 23.56
CA VAL A 30 26.52 2.27 22.77
C VAL A 30 26.26 3.61 23.47
N ASP A 31 26.07 3.62 24.79
CA ASP A 31 25.86 4.85 25.57
C ASP A 31 27.09 5.75 25.57
N ALA A 32 28.30 5.17 25.65
CA ALA A 32 29.55 5.93 25.59
C ALA A 32 29.73 6.66 24.25
N ASP A 33 29.20 6.10 23.15
CA ASP A 33 29.25 6.71 21.83
C ASP A 33 28.14 7.75 21.60
N VAL A 34 26.95 7.54 22.20
CA VAL A 34 25.81 8.47 22.11
C VAL A 34 26.05 9.74 22.93
N GLU A 35 26.62 9.61 24.14
CA GLU A 35 26.72 10.70 25.11
C GLU A 35 27.45 11.94 24.57
N PRO A 36 28.62 11.85 23.89
CA PRO A 36 29.28 13.03 23.31
C PRO A 36 28.43 13.72 22.24
N VAL A 37 27.63 12.95 21.50
CA VAL A 37 26.75 13.48 20.45
C VAL A 37 25.62 14.28 21.07
N LEU A 38 25.00 13.76 22.14
CA LEU A 38 23.96 14.45 22.89
C LEU A 38 24.49 15.74 23.52
N GLN A 39 25.67 15.69 24.15
CA GLN A 39 26.32 16.85 24.75
C GLN A 39 26.62 17.95 23.72
N ASN A 40 27.07 17.57 22.52
CA ASN A 40 27.34 18.52 21.45
C ASN A 40 26.04 19.12 20.88
N ALA A 41 24.99 18.33 20.71
CA ALA A 41 23.70 18.79 20.24
C ALA A 41 23.07 19.80 21.22
N ASP A 42 23.09 19.48 22.52
CA ASP A 42 22.60 20.38 23.58
C ASP A 42 23.41 21.68 23.65
N ALA A 43 24.73 21.62 23.40
CA ALA A 43 25.59 22.81 23.40
C ALA A 43 25.36 23.75 22.20
N ARG A 44 24.87 23.23 21.07
CA ARG A 44 24.67 23.99 19.83
C ARG A 44 23.23 24.37 19.56
N ASP A 45 22.27 23.79 20.30
CA ASP A 45 20.85 23.84 19.99
C ASP A 45 20.55 23.36 18.55
N GLU A 46 21.43 22.51 18.02
CA GLU A 46 21.39 21.98 16.66
C GLU A 46 22.01 20.58 16.64
N PHE A 47 21.34 19.65 15.95
CA PHE A 47 21.80 18.29 15.76
C PHE A 47 22.07 18.04 14.26
N ASP A 48 23.34 17.82 13.91
CA ASP A 48 23.75 17.49 12.53
C ASP A 48 24.11 16.00 12.40
N PRO A 49 23.19 15.16 11.89
CA PRO A 49 23.43 13.73 11.75
C PRO A 49 24.48 13.39 10.69
N HIS A 50 24.82 14.29 9.76
CA HIS A 50 25.73 13.97 8.66
C HIS A 50 27.20 13.87 9.08
N THR A 51 27.53 14.30 10.29
CA THR A 51 28.91 14.34 10.81
C THR A 51 29.29 13.10 11.62
N LEU A 52 28.38 12.16 11.76
CA LEU A 52 28.49 11.04 12.67
C LEU A 52 28.91 9.77 11.92
N ASP A 53 29.93 9.08 12.44
CA ASP A 53 30.41 7.77 11.98
C ASP A 53 30.53 6.85 13.20
N PHE A 54 29.82 5.74 13.17
CA PHE A 54 29.49 4.94 14.35
C PHE A 54 29.97 3.48 14.26
N GLY A 55 31.02 3.22 13.49
CA GLY A 55 31.60 1.88 13.43
C GLY A 55 30.76 0.92 12.59
N SER A 56 30.29 -0.17 13.20
CA SER A 56 29.47 -1.18 12.50
C SER A 56 28.05 -0.69 12.20
N ASP A 57 27.36 -1.35 11.28
CA ASP A 57 25.94 -1.07 10.98
C ASP A 57 25.04 -1.27 12.22
N ALA A 58 25.37 -2.26 13.07
CA ALA A 58 24.62 -2.55 14.28
C ALA A 58 24.80 -1.44 15.33
N GLU A 59 26.05 -1.03 15.60
CA GLU A 59 26.36 0.11 16.48
C GLU A 59 25.65 1.37 15.99
N SER A 60 25.81 1.68 14.69
CA SER A 60 25.14 2.82 14.04
C SER A 60 23.63 2.78 14.26
N ALA A 61 22.98 1.63 14.00
CA ALA A 61 21.53 1.49 14.18
C ALA A 61 21.10 1.69 15.64
N ALA A 62 21.83 1.13 16.61
CA ALA A 62 21.53 1.29 18.03
C ALA A 62 21.63 2.76 18.46
N ILE A 63 22.66 3.47 17.99
CA ILE A 63 22.88 4.88 18.26
C ILE A 63 21.76 5.74 17.65
N TRP A 64 21.40 5.50 16.38
CA TRP A 64 20.31 6.23 15.73
C TRP A 64 18.96 6.03 16.42
N VAL A 65 18.66 4.82 16.91
CA VAL A 65 17.44 4.58 17.70
C VAL A 65 17.42 5.41 18.97
N LEU A 66 18.54 5.54 19.69
CA LEU A 66 18.61 6.33 20.92
C LEU A 66 18.56 7.83 20.66
N LEU A 67 19.27 8.29 19.63
CA LEU A 67 19.20 9.68 19.19
C LEU A 67 17.78 10.05 18.79
N HIS A 68 17.04 9.16 18.12
CA HIS A 68 15.63 9.36 17.78
C HIS A 68 14.73 9.49 19.01
N GLN A 69 14.96 8.69 20.06
CA GLN A 69 14.20 8.82 21.31
C GLN A 69 14.37 10.20 21.95
N ARG A 70 15.55 10.83 21.78
CA ARG A 70 15.86 12.16 22.32
C ARG A 70 15.43 13.30 21.40
N PHE A 71 15.57 13.12 20.10
CA PHE A 71 15.26 14.08 19.05
C PHE A 71 14.33 13.44 18.02
N PRO A 72 13.01 13.36 18.30
CA PRO A 72 12.08 12.66 17.43
C PRO A 72 11.97 13.37 16.07
N SER A 73 12.60 12.79 15.06
CA SER A 73 12.65 13.34 13.70
C SER A 73 12.82 12.22 12.70
N TYR A 74 12.06 12.31 11.61
CA TYR A 74 12.25 11.44 10.44
C TYR A 74 13.69 11.50 9.92
N GLY A 75 14.34 12.68 9.96
CA GLY A 75 15.71 12.85 9.48
C GLY A 75 16.72 11.92 10.16
N ILE A 76 16.47 11.54 11.43
CA ILE A 76 17.29 10.54 12.13
C ILE A 76 16.95 9.12 11.66
N LEU A 77 15.66 8.79 11.50
CA LEU A 77 15.23 7.45 11.09
C LEU A 77 15.66 7.10 9.66
N MET A 78 15.86 8.10 8.79
CA MET A 78 16.41 7.89 7.45
C MET A 78 17.80 7.21 7.50
N TYR A 79 18.58 7.40 8.55
CA TYR A 79 19.87 6.71 8.72
C TYR A 79 19.71 5.25 9.14
N LEU A 80 18.62 4.89 9.84
CA LEU A 80 18.30 3.47 10.08
C LEU A 80 18.07 2.73 8.76
N ARG A 81 17.54 3.40 7.73
CA ARG A 81 17.39 2.80 6.40
C ARG A 81 18.74 2.49 5.75
N MET A 82 19.78 3.27 6.04
CA MET A 82 21.14 2.95 5.58
C MET A 82 21.64 1.67 6.24
N CYS A 83 21.55 1.59 7.57
CA CYS A 83 21.92 0.39 8.33
C CYS A 83 21.10 -0.84 7.93
N TRP A 84 19.81 -0.66 7.60
CA TRP A 84 18.97 -1.74 7.07
C TRP A 84 19.51 -2.29 5.76
N SER A 85 19.96 -1.42 4.87
CA SER A 85 20.34 -1.78 3.50
C SER A 85 21.62 -2.64 3.49
N SER A 86 22.60 -2.29 4.32
CA SER A 86 23.86 -3.04 4.51
C SER A 86 23.76 -4.17 5.54
N GLY A 87 22.82 -4.07 6.48
CA GLY A 87 22.64 -5.01 7.58
C GLY A 87 22.23 -6.42 7.17
N ASP A 88 22.62 -7.39 8.00
CA ASP A 88 22.20 -8.77 7.88
C ASP A 88 20.74 -8.99 8.36
N HIS A 89 20.28 -10.24 8.32
CA HIS A 89 18.93 -10.58 8.76
C HIS A 89 18.67 -10.30 10.25
N ALA A 90 19.66 -10.51 11.12
CA ALA A 90 19.51 -10.29 12.55
C ALA A 90 19.33 -8.80 12.87
N LEU A 91 20.13 -7.94 12.22
CA LEU A 91 20.02 -6.49 12.36
C LEU A 91 18.69 -5.98 11.81
N ARG A 92 18.25 -6.45 10.64
CA ARG A 92 16.95 -6.06 10.06
C ARG A 92 15.79 -6.45 10.97
N ASP A 93 15.79 -7.69 11.48
CA ASP A 93 14.77 -8.12 12.44
C ASP A 93 14.79 -7.27 13.70
N TRP A 94 15.97 -6.92 14.20
CA TRP A 94 16.12 -6.00 15.33
C TRP A 94 15.56 -4.61 15.03
N ILE A 95 15.82 -4.03 13.85
CA ILE A 95 15.28 -2.73 13.42
C ILE A 95 13.75 -2.75 13.38
N VAL A 96 13.13 -3.81 12.83
CA VAL A 96 11.67 -3.94 12.84
C VAL A 96 11.13 -3.93 14.27
N ARG A 97 11.80 -4.62 15.20
CA ARG A 97 11.42 -4.61 16.62
C ARG A 97 11.50 -3.22 17.24
N GLN A 98 12.46 -2.40 16.80
CA GLN A 98 12.59 -1.02 17.29
C GLN A 98 11.46 -0.13 16.78
N PHE A 99 11.08 -0.24 15.51
CA PHE A 99 9.88 0.43 15.01
C PHE A 99 8.64 0.00 15.79
N ALA A 100 8.44 -1.30 16.02
CA ALA A 100 7.33 -1.77 16.84
C ALA A 100 7.39 -1.23 18.29
N ALA A 101 8.57 -1.15 18.91
CA ALA A 101 8.74 -0.56 20.24
C ALA A 101 8.37 0.93 20.26
N MET A 102 8.77 1.70 19.24
CA MET A 102 8.43 3.12 19.09
C MET A 102 6.92 3.32 18.93
N LEU A 103 6.26 2.49 18.14
CA LEU A 103 4.82 2.58 17.90
C LEU A 103 3.97 2.13 19.11
N ILE A 104 4.48 1.21 19.94
CA ILE A 104 3.75 0.71 21.11
C ILE A 104 3.99 1.59 22.33
N HIS A 105 5.25 1.98 22.59
CA HIS A 105 5.66 2.59 23.86
C HIS A 105 6.14 4.04 23.72
N GLY A 106 6.41 4.50 22.50
CA GLY A 106 6.94 5.83 22.26
C GLY A 106 5.90 6.92 22.55
N PRO A 107 6.33 8.11 23.02
CA PRO A 107 5.45 9.27 23.06
C PRO A 107 5.06 9.72 21.64
N SER A 108 4.00 10.54 21.51
CA SER A 108 3.45 10.98 20.20
C SER A 108 4.52 11.38 19.18
N PRO A 109 5.50 12.25 19.48
CA PRO A 109 6.50 12.66 18.49
C PRO A 109 7.39 11.51 18.00
N VAL A 110 7.70 10.53 18.86
CA VAL A 110 8.47 9.33 18.51
C VAL A 110 7.63 8.41 17.62
N ALA A 111 6.38 8.14 18.02
CA ALA A 111 5.48 7.30 17.24
C ALA A 111 5.18 7.91 15.86
N GLU A 112 4.83 9.19 15.80
CA GLU A 112 4.51 9.90 14.55
C GLU A 112 5.69 9.91 13.56
N SER A 113 6.90 10.18 14.04
CA SER A 113 8.08 10.14 13.17
C SER A 113 8.44 8.71 12.74
N ALA A 114 8.21 7.71 13.61
CA ALA A 114 8.35 6.30 13.25
C ALA A 114 7.32 5.84 12.20
N GLU A 115 6.06 6.25 12.33
CA GLU A 115 5.00 6.02 11.33
C GLU A 115 5.38 6.63 9.98
N TYR A 116 5.84 7.88 10.00
CA TYR A 116 6.26 8.57 8.77
C TYR A 116 7.48 7.88 8.13
N GLY A 117 8.50 7.53 8.92
CA GLY A 117 9.68 6.81 8.43
C GLY A 117 9.32 5.45 7.83
N LEU A 118 8.43 4.68 8.46
CA LEU A 118 7.92 3.44 7.90
C LEU A 118 7.22 3.64 6.56
N TRP A 119 6.36 4.66 6.46
CA TRP A 119 5.65 4.95 5.22
C TRP A 119 6.62 5.26 4.07
N VAL A 120 7.53 6.23 4.24
CA VAL A 120 8.39 6.71 3.14
C VAL A 120 9.56 5.79 2.79
N ASP A 121 10.22 5.17 3.78
CA ASP A 121 11.47 4.42 3.53
C ASP A 121 11.26 2.91 3.40
N TYR A 122 10.26 2.36 4.10
CA TYR A 122 10.10 0.90 4.22
C TYR A 122 8.90 0.40 3.44
N PHE A 123 7.74 1.06 3.50
CA PHE A 123 6.54 0.63 2.79
C PHE A 123 6.57 0.96 1.30
N GLU A 124 7.31 1.98 0.88
CA GLU A 124 7.57 2.26 -0.54
C GLU A 124 8.72 1.42 -1.14
N SER A 125 9.32 0.52 -0.35
CA SER A 125 10.47 -0.30 -0.77
C SER A 125 10.04 -1.68 -1.30
N PRO A 126 10.91 -2.40 -2.04
CA PRO A 126 10.69 -3.80 -2.38
C PRO A 126 10.51 -4.73 -1.16
N GLU A 127 10.99 -4.31 0.02
CA GLU A 127 10.89 -5.08 1.26
C GLU A 127 9.59 -4.84 2.04
N ALA A 128 8.68 -4.00 1.54
CA ALA A 128 7.46 -3.57 2.23
C ALA A 128 6.64 -4.72 2.81
N SER A 129 6.44 -5.80 2.04
CA SER A 129 5.71 -6.99 2.48
C SER A 129 6.33 -7.65 3.71
N GLN A 130 7.67 -7.74 3.76
CA GLN A 130 8.40 -8.35 4.87
C GLN A 130 8.28 -7.47 6.12
N VAL A 131 8.54 -6.17 5.99
CA VAL A 131 8.50 -5.22 7.12
C VAL A 131 7.10 -5.15 7.71
N PHE A 132 6.08 -4.95 6.88
CA PHE A 132 4.68 -4.85 7.34
C PHE A 132 4.22 -6.12 8.05
N THR A 133 4.50 -7.30 7.48
CA THR A 133 4.12 -8.59 8.09
C THR A 133 4.82 -8.80 9.44
N ALA A 134 6.12 -8.48 9.51
CA ALA A 134 6.88 -8.58 10.75
C ALA A 134 6.35 -7.63 11.84
N LEU A 135 6.02 -6.39 11.50
CA LEU A 135 5.38 -5.44 12.44
C LEU A 135 4.03 -5.96 12.94
N ALA A 136 3.17 -6.43 12.03
CA ALA A 136 1.85 -6.96 12.40
C ALA A 136 1.94 -8.19 13.34
N LEU A 137 2.99 -9.00 13.21
CA LEU A 137 3.26 -10.13 14.09
C LEU A 137 3.80 -9.72 15.46
N GLN A 138 4.55 -8.62 15.54
CA GLN A 138 5.20 -8.17 16.77
C GLN A 138 4.33 -7.24 17.62
N MET A 139 3.36 -6.56 17.00
CA MET A 139 2.50 -5.59 17.66
C MET A 139 1.20 -6.23 18.15
N PRO A 140 0.72 -5.89 19.36
CA PRO A 140 -0.62 -6.25 19.79
C PRO A 140 -1.66 -5.57 18.88
N ARG A 141 -2.79 -6.22 18.63
CA ARG A 141 -3.81 -5.72 17.69
C ARG A 141 -4.39 -4.36 18.10
N SER A 142 -4.40 -4.07 19.41
CA SER A 142 -4.81 -2.77 19.94
C SER A 142 -3.97 -1.60 19.42
N HIS A 143 -2.77 -1.86 18.92
CA HIS A 143 -1.85 -0.85 18.38
C HIS A 143 -1.73 -0.91 16.86
N TRP A 144 -2.51 -1.74 16.17
CA TRP A 144 -2.45 -1.81 14.71
C TRP A 144 -2.93 -0.53 14.01
N GLY A 145 -3.59 0.39 14.73
CA GLY A 145 -4.11 1.63 14.16
C GLY A 145 -3.07 2.43 13.37
N CYS A 146 -1.90 2.69 13.96
CA CYS A 146 -0.81 3.40 13.30
C CYS A 146 -0.23 2.62 12.12
N LEU A 147 -0.07 1.30 12.28
CA LEU A 147 0.47 0.42 11.25
C LEU A 147 -0.41 0.38 9.99
N ILE A 148 -1.72 0.19 10.14
CA ILE A 148 -2.62 -0.01 9.00
C ILE A 148 -3.00 1.30 8.31
N SER A 149 -3.01 2.44 9.03
CA SER A 149 -3.33 3.72 8.40
C SER A 149 -2.27 4.16 7.39
N GLY A 150 -1.00 3.85 7.63
CA GLY A 150 0.11 4.14 6.73
C GLY A 150 0.38 3.06 5.68
N ALA A 151 -0.40 1.97 5.65
CA ALA A 151 -0.12 0.81 4.81
C ALA A 151 -0.52 0.97 3.33
N GLY A 152 -0.76 2.20 2.87
CA GLY A 152 -1.11 2.52 1.48
C GLY A 152 -0.15 1.87 0.48
N PRO A 153 1.17 2.15 0.54
CA PRO A 153 2.18 1.59 -0.36
C PRO A 153 2.36 0.07 -0.31
N VAL A 154 2.00 -0.57 0.81
CA VAL A 154 2.28 -2.00 1.03
C VAL A 154 1.50 -2.86 0.02
N PRO A 155 2.10 -3.91 -0.59
CA PRO A 155 1.40 -4.82 -1.48
C PRO A 155 0.14 -5.42 -0.86
N TRP A 156 -0.90 -5.63 -1.68
CA TRP A 156 -2.22 -6.05 -1.19
C TRP A 156 -2.13 -7.41 -0.47
N GLU A 157 -1.40 -8.36 -1.04
CA GLU A 157 -1.26 -9.71 -0.53
C GLU A 157 -0.67 -9.74 0.88
N ALA A 158 0.24 -8.80 1.19
CA ALA A 158 0.86 -8.70 2.51
C ALA A 158 -0.10 -8.12 3.56
N LYS A 159 -0.91 -7.12 3.19
CA LYS A 159 -1.79 -6.42 4.15
C LYS A 159 -3.21 -6.96 4.23
N HIS A 160 -3.69 -7.70 3.23
CA HIS A 160 -5.08 -8.14 3.13
C HIS A 160 -5.56 -8.90 4.38
N HIS A 161 -4.77 -9.86 4.88
CA HIS A 161 -5.15 -10.64 6.06
C HIS A 161 -5.20 -9.79 7.35
N VAL A 162 -4.31 -8.78 7.48
CA VAL A 162 -4.33 -7.82 8.59
C VAL A 162 -5.56 -6.93 8.50
N PHE A 163 -5.90 -6.46 7.29
CA PHE A 163 -7.09 -5.65 7.03
C PHE A 163 -8.38 -6.43 7.33
N GLN A 164 -8.47 -7.70 6.92
CA GLN A 164 -9.60 -8.56 7.27
C GLN A 164 -9.79 -8.74 8.77
N ALA A 165 -8.69 -8.88 9.52
CA ALA A 165 -8.73 -8.98 10.97
C ALA A 165 -9.10 -7.63 11.62
N ALA A 166 -8.59 -6.50 11.09
CA ALA A 166 -8.92 -5.17 11.56
C ALA A 166 -10.40 -4.80 11.33
N ALA A 167 -11.01 -5.27 10.23
CA ALA A 167 -12.44 -5.10 9.97
C ALA A 167 -13.35 -5.84 10.98
N GLY A 168 -12.79 -6.73 11.81
CA GLY A 168 -13.50 -7.35 12.93
C GLY A 168 -13.40 -6.56 14.25
N LEU A 169 -12.68 -5.44 14.26
CA LEU A 169 -12.34 -4.68 15.46
C LEU A 169 -12.79 -3.22 15.30
N PRO A 170 -13.93 -2.81 15.87
CA PRO A 170 -14.48 -1.46 15.69
C PRO A 170 -13.52 -0.31 15.98
N ALA A 171 -12.64 -0.48 16.97
CA ALA A 171 -11.62 0.52 17.31
C ALA A 171 -10.60 0.79 16.17
N LEU A 172 -10.45 -0.15 15.23
CA LEU A 172 -9.54 -0.02 14.09
C LEU A 172 -10.22 0.44 12.80
N HIS A 173 -11.55 0.58 12.77
CA HIS A 173 -12.27 0.94 11.55
C HIS A 173 -11.79 2.26 10.91
N PRO A 174 -11.55 3.37 11.66
CA PRO A 174 -11.04 4.60 11.06
C PRO A 174 -9.64 4.42 10.45
N ALA A 175 -8.77 3.64 11.11
CA ALA A 175 -7.43 3.38 10.60
C ALA A 175 -7.46 2.49 9.34
N LEU A 176 -8.34 1.48 9.32
CA LEU A 176 -8.55 0.62 8.15
C LEU A 176 -9.10 1.42 6.97
N ALA A 177 -10.07 2.32 7.19
CA ALA A 177 -10.58 3.20 6.15
C ALA A 177 -9.46 4.08 5.54
N ARG A 178 -8.60 4.69 6.38
CA ARG A 178 -7.42 5.43 5.90
C ARG A 178 -6.45 4.56 5.10
N GLY A 179 -6.17 3.36 5.60
CA GLY A 179 -5.33 2.39 4.92
C GLY A 179 -5.87 1.98 3.54
N LEU A 180 -7.18 1.77 3.43
CA LEU A 180 -7.86 1.48 2.15
C LEU A 180 -7.77 2.65 1.18
N VAL A 181 -8.12 3.86 1.62
CA VAL A 181 -8.01 5.10 0.81
C VAL A 181 -6.57 5.28 0.31
N GLY A 182 -5.59 5.14 1.21
CA GLY A 182 -4.17 5.14 0.86
C GLY A 182 -3.83 4.08 -0.18
N SER A 183 -4.37 2.87 -0.06
CA SER A 183 -4.09 1.79 -1.02
C SER A 183 -4.58 2.06 -2.45
N PHE A 184 -5.66 2.83 -2.59
CA PHE A 184 -6.18 3.26 -3.90
C PHE A 184 -5.35 4.38 -4.52
N TYR A 185 -4.90 5.36 -3.71
CA TYR A 185 -4.31 6.60 -4.20
C TYR A 185 -2.79 6.68 -4.12
N ASP A 186 -2.17 5.88 -3.26
CA ASP A 186 -0.73 5.88 -3.06
C ASP A 186 0.00 5.47 -4.34
N VAL A 187 1.17 6.07 -4.53
CA VAL A 187 2.04 5.91 -5.70
C VAL A 187 2.43 4.45 -5.90
N TYR A 188 2.66 3.71 -4.83
CA TYR A 188 3.02 2.30 -4.83
C TYR A 188 1.87 1.42 -4.34
N GLY A 189 0.78 2.03 -3.88
CA GLY A 189 -0.31 1.30 -3.26
C GLY A 189 -0.94 0.26 -4.17
N GLN A 190 -1.27 -0.89 -3.60
CA GLN A 190 -1.95 -1.98 -4.29
C GLN A 190 -3.18 -2.38 -3.49
N VAL A 191 -4.27 -2.62 -4.21
CA VAL A 191 -5.54 -3.03 -3.63
C VAL A 191 -6.32 -3.88 -4.63
N ASP A 192 -6.85 -5.00 -4.17
CA ASP A 192 -7.92 -5.69 -4.88
C ASP A 192 -9.24 -4.97 -4.56
N ALA A 193 -9.88 -4.41 -5.59
CA ALA A 193 -11.06 -3.58 -5.41
C ALA A 193 -12.27 -4.36 -4.87
N VAL A 194 -12.39 -5.64 -5.20
CA VAL A 194 -13.52 -6.49 -4.76
C VAL A 194 -13.35 -6.85 -3.30
N ASP A 195 -12.15 -7.30 -2.90
CA ASP A 195 -11.86 -7.56 -1.49
C ASP A 195 -11.98 -6.27 -0.66
N ALA A 196 -11.51 -5.13 -1.18
CA ALA A 196 -11.63 -3.84 -0.51
C ALA A 196 -13.08 -3.41 -0.33
N ALA A 197 -13.94 -3.53 -1.36
CA ALA A 197 -15.36 -3.25 -1.24
C ALA A 197 -16.02 -4.12 -0.16
N ALA A 198 -15.72 -5.41 -0.12
CA ALA A 198 -16.20 -6.32 0.92
C ALA A 198 -15.72 -5.94 2.33
N LEU A 199 -14.55 -5.32 2.46
CA LEU A 199 -14.08 -4.76 3.74
C LEU A 199 -14.82 -3.47 4.11
N VAL A 200 -15.12 -2.59 3.14
CA VAL A 200 -15.88 -1.36 3.36
C VAL A 200 -17.27 -1.67 3.93
N ASP A 201 -17.96 -2.69 3.39
CA ASP A 201 -19.28 -3.12 3.85
C ASP A 201 -19.29 -3.61 5.31
N ARG A 202 -18.12 -3.92 5.88
CA ARG A 202 -17.96 -4.46 7.23
C ARG A 202 -17.56 -3.42 8.27
N ILE A 203 -17.15 -2.23 7.85
CA ILE A 203 -16.64 -1.20 8.75
C ILE A 203 -17.65 -0.07 8.96
N THR A 204 -17.42 0.72 10.00
CA THR A 204 -18.21 1.90 10.30
C THR A 204 -17.26 3.05 10.56
N VAL A 205 -17.44 4.15 9.82
CA VAL A 205 -16.59 5.34 9.89
C VAL A 205 -17.50 6.51 10.28
N ALA A 206 -17.19 7.14 11.42
CA ALA A 206 -17.95 8.29 11.92
C ALA A 206 -17.46 9.63 11.34
N ASP A 207 -16.24 9.65 10.81
CA ASP A 207 -15.64 10.79 10.15
C ASP A 207 -16.22 10.91 8.73
N GLU A 208 -16.99 11.97 8.48
CA GLU A 208 -17.71 12.19 7.22
C GLU A 208 -16.75 12.39 6.04
N ASP A 209 -15.66 13.15 6.23
CA ASP A 209 -14.66 13.40 5.19
C ASP A 209 -13.94 12.10 4.79
N LEU A 210 -13.61 11.26 5.77
CA LEU A 210 -13.00 9.96 5.52
C LEU A 210 -13.98 8.98 4.86
N LEU A 211 -15.26 9.02 5.23
CA LEU A 211 -16.30 8.21 4.59
C LEU A 211 -16.52 8.64 3.14
N GLU A 212 -16.51 9.95 2.86
CA GLU A 212 -16.58 10.49 1.50
C GLU A 212 -15.37 10.04 0.68
N ALA A 213 -14.14 10.19 1.20
CA ALA A 213 -12.93 9.75 0.52
C ALA A 213 -12.90 8.23 0.25
N LEU A 214 -13.40 7.42 1.19
CA LEU A 214 -13.52 5.98 1.04
C LEU A 214 -14.58 5.60 0.00
N THR A 215 -15.73 6.28 0.03
CA THR A 215 -16.79 6.12 -0.97
C THR A 215 -16.26 6.49 -2.34
N GLU A 216 -15.60 7.63 -2.48
CA GLU A 216 -14.95 8.05 -3.73
C GLU A 216 -13.96 6.97 -4.21
N ALA A 217 -13.07 6.50 -3.34
CA ALA A 217 -12.05 5.51 -3.70
C ALA A 217 -12.64 4.17 -4.16
N THR A 218 -13.78 3.76 -3.60
CA THR A 218 -14.40 2.45 -3.86
C THR A 218 -15.53 2.47 -4.89
N THR A 219 -16.11 3.64 -5.17
CA THR A 219 -17.19 3.79 -6.16
C THR A 219 -16.74 4.47 -7.45
N GLN A 220 -15.57 5.12 -7.46
CA GLN A 220 -15.04 5.64 -8.71
C GLN A 220 -14.73 4.50 -9.69
N PRO A 221 -14.95 4.72 -10.99
CA PRO A 221 -14.58 3.77 -12.03
C PRO A 221 -13.13 3.34 -11.84
N LEU A 222 -12.91 2.02 -11.85
CA LEU A 222 -11.61 1.42 -11.58
C LEU A 222 -10.54 2.08 -12.46
N ARG A 223 -9.62 2.81 -11.83
CA ARG A 223 -8.57 3.55 -12.56
C ARG A 223 -7.60 2.53 -13.15
N LEU A 224 -7.81 2.17 -14.42
CA LEU A 224 -6.93 1.25 -15.14
C LEU A 224 -5.50 1.78 -15.14
N ARG A 225 -4.61 1.08 -14.43
CA ARG A 225 -3.17 1.35 -14.42
C ARG A 225 -2.54 0.87 -15.72
N THR A 226 -1.40 1.44 -16.09
CA THR A 226 -0.59 0.95 -17.21
C THR A 226 -0.34 -0.56 -17.05
N GLY A 227 -0.72 -1.36 -18.05
CA GLY A 227 -0.59 -2.82 -18.01
C GLY A 227 -1.78 -3.58 -17.41
N SER A 228 -2.85 -2.90 -17.00
CA SER A 228 -4.08 -3.56 -16.52
C SER A 228 -4.77 -4.32 -17.66
N VAL A 229 -5.32 -5.48 -17.34
CA VAL A 229 -6.12 -6.32 -18.24
C VAL A 229 -7.52 -6.44 -17.63
N VAL A 230 -8.56 -6.09 -18.39
CA VAL A 230 -9.95 -6.33 -18.00
C VAL A 230 -10.44 -7.56 -18.75
N ILE A 231 -10.82 -8.60 -18.02
CA ILE A 231 -11.43 -9.81 -18.57
C ILE A 231 -12.91 -9.77 -18.20
N VAL A 232 -13.78 -9.82 -19.20
CA VAL A 232 -15.23 -9.92 -19.00
C VAL A 232 -15.61 -11.39 -19.13
N ASP A 233 -16.34 -11.92 -18.16
CA ASP A 233 -16.88 -13.29 -18.20
C ASP A 233 -18.17 -13.32 -19.04
N GLU A 234 -18.08 -13.90 -20.24
CA GLU A 234 -19.19 -14.02 -21.18
C GLU A 234 -20.24 -15.05 -20.75
N SER A 235 -19.96 -15.83 -19.70
CA SER A 235 -20.95 -16.75 -19.11
C SER A 235 -21.87 -16.07 -18.10
N ASP A 236 -21.63 -14.78 -17.78
CA ASP A 236 -22.53 -13.99 -16.96
C ASP A 236 -23.88 -13.79 -17.70
N PRO A 237 -24.99 -14.30 -17.14
CA PRO A 237 -26.31 -14.15 -17.75
C PRO A 237 -26.79 -12.70 -17.88
N GLY A 238 -26.10 -11.73 -17.27
CA GLY A 238 -26.30 -10.29 -17.45
C GLY A 238 -25.64 -9.69 -18.70
N TRP A 239 -24.82 -10.45 -19.44
CA TRP A 239 -24.13 -9.98 -20.64
C TRP A 239 -24.92 -10.30 -21.93
N PRO A 240 -25.54 -9.32 -22.60
CA PRO A 240 -26.51 -9.56 -23.69
C PRO A 240 -25.87 -9.70 -25.08
N HIS A 241 -24.56 -9.51 -25.21
CA HIS A 241 -23.91 -9.34 -26.50
C HIS A 241 -23.00 -10.54 -26.80
N GLN A 242 -23.19 -11.15 -27.97
CA GLN A 242 -22.19 -12.09 -28.46
C GLN A 242 -20.95 -11.29 -28.89
N GLY A 243 -19.85 -11.58 -28.17
CA GLY A 243 -18.46 -11.32 -28.52
C GLY A 243 -17.59 -10.37 -27.64
N SER A 244 -16.28 -10.65 -27.52
CA SER A 244 -15.09 -9.92 -26.91
C SER A 244 -14.10 -8.95 -27.68
N PHE A 245 -14.25 -7.62 -27.64
CA PHE A 245 -13.39 -6.69 -28.41
C PHE A 245 -12.02 -6.44 -27.74
N LEU A 246 -11.03 -5.91 -28.48
CA LEU A 246 -9.75 -5.47 -27.90
C LEU A 246 -9.87 -4.03 -27.37
N LEU A 247 -9.70 -3.88 -26.06
CA LEU A 247 -9.56 -2.60 -25.39
C LEU A 247 -8.08 -2.21 -25.37
N ARG A 248 -7.66 -1.34 -26.30
CA ARG A 248 -6.29 -0.83 -26.35
C ARG A 248 -6.18 0.44 -25.52
N ALA A 249 -5.54 0.34 -24.37
CA ALA A 249 -5.11 1.48 -23.58
C ALA A 249 -3.69 1.91 -24.00
N ALA A 250 -3.53 3.14 -24.50
CA ALA A 250 -2.22 3.66 -24.91
C ALA A 250 -1.74 4.77 -23.98
N VAL A 251 -0.57 4.56 -23.35
CA VAL A 251 0.10 5.56 -22.53
C VAL A 251 0.99 6.43 -23.41
N ARG A 252 0.75 7.74 -23.43
CA ARG A 252 1.53 8.68 -24.26
C ARG A 252 2.82 9.18 -23.59
N SER A 253 3.05 8.91 -22.32
CA SER A 253 4.24 9.34 -21.60
C SER A 253 4.51 8.44 -20.38
N PRO A 254 5.78 8.02 -20.13
CA PRO A 254 6.15 7.28 -18.92
C PRO A 254 5.92 8.08 -17.63
N ARG A 255 5.73 9.41 -17.71
CA ARG A 255 5.38 10.27 -16.57
C ARG A 255 3.87 10.46 -16.38
N SER A 256 3.04 9.99 -17.32
CA SER A 256 1.58 9.98 -17.17
C SER A 256 1.11 8.59 -16.79
N ARG A 257 0.71 8.43 -15.53
CA ARG A 257 0.05 7.21 -15.01
C ARG A 257 -1.39 7.03 -15.52
N TRP A 258 -1.74 7.71 -16.61
CA TRP A 258 -3.10 7.95 -17.04
C TRP A 258 -3.30 7.40 -18.44
N VAL A 259 -4.29 6.51 -18.59
CA VAL A 259 -4.83 6.18 -19.91
C VAL A 259 -5.68 7.37 -20.37
N ARG A 260 -5.11 8.26 -21.17
CA ARG A 260 -5.84 9.40 -21.76
C ARG A 260 -6.71 9.01 -22.96
N ARG A 261 -6.59 7.76 -23.42
CA ARG A 261 -7.24 7.28 -24.64
C ARG A 261 -7.41 5.76 -24.55
N SER A 262 -8.67 5.35 -24.48
CA SER A 262 -9.11 3.97 -24.63
C SER A 262 -9.67 3.81 -26.04
N GLU A 263 -9.11 2.91 -26.82
CA GLU A 263 -9.55 2.65 -28.19
C GLU A 263 -10.15 1.26 -28.30
N LEU A 264 -11.30 1.18 -28.96
CA LEU A 264 -11.88 -0.08 -29.41
C LEU A 264 -11.15 -0.50 -30.69
N VAL A 265 -10.48 -1.64 -30.67
CA VAL A 265 -9.71 -2.17 -31.80
C VAL A 265 -10.23 -3.56 -32.16
N ALA A 266 -10.36 -3.84 -33.46
CA ALA A 266 -10.55 -5.19 -33.99
C ALA A 266 -9.79 -5.30 -35.33
N ASP A 267 -9.32 -6.49 -35.72
CA ASP A 267 -8.64 -6.73 -37.02
C ASP A 267 -7.58 -5.67 -37.44
N GLY A 268 -6.84 -5.12 -36.49
CA GLY A 268 -5.81 -4.09 -36.72
C GLY A 268 -6.35 -2.68 -37.02
N ARG A 269 -7.66 -2.44 -36.92
CA ARG A 269 -8.32 -1.15 -37.13
C ARG A 269 -8.91 -0.59 -35.83
N VAL A 270 -8.78 0.72 -35.64
CA VAL A 270 -9.43 1.44 -34.54
C VAL A 270 -10.86 1.77 -34.93
N TYR A 271 -11.83 1.22 -34.20
CA TYR A 271 -13.25 1.39 -34.47
C TYR A 271 -13.88 2.49 -33.64
N GLY A 272 -13.35 2.83 -32.47
CA GLY A 272 -13.95 3.87 -31.65
C GLY A 272 -13.03 4.35 -30.54
N ARG A 273 -13.37 5.49 -29.94
CA ARG A 273 -12.77 5.93 -28.68
C ARG A 273 -13.81 5.73 -27.59
N LEU A 274 -13.41 5.08 -26.50
CA LEU A 274 -14.26 4.93 -25.34
C LEU A 274 -14.13 6.19 -24.50
N VAL A 275 -15.27 6.84 -24.26
CA VAL A 275 -15.38 7.90 -23.26
C VAL A 275 -15.63 7.21 -21.93
N HIS A 276 -14.98 7.69 -20.88
CA HIS A 276 -14.85 7.03 -19.58
C HIS A 276 -16.19 6.50 -19.01
N TRP A 277 -16.14 5.35 -18.36
CA TRP A 277 -17.28 4.66 -17.73
C TRP A 277 -17.72 5.39 -16.45
N ASP A 278 -19.01 5.36 -16.16
CA ASP A 278 -19.60 5.47 -14.81
C ASP A 278 -20.22 4.10 -14.47
N PHE A 279 -19.84 3.46 -13.37
CA PHE A 279 -20.36 2.12 -13.00
C PHE A 279 -20.36 1.92 -11.48
N PRO A 280 -21.46 1.42 -10.86
CA PRO A 280 -21.39 0.73 -9.58
C PRO A 280 -21.22 -0.79 -9.79
N PHE A 281 -20.30 -1.41 -9.07
CA PHE A 281 -19.95 -2.84 -9.19
C PHE A 281 -20.85 -3.71 -8.28
N ASP A 282 -21.34 -4.86 -8.76
CA ASP A 282 -22.11 -5.85 -7.97
C ASP A 282 -21.27 -7.13 -7.82
N PRO A 283 -20.66 -7.36 -6.64
CA PRO A 283 -19.76 -8.50 -6.39
C PRO A 283 -20.45 -9.87 -6.44
N ALA A 284 -21.78 -9.94 -6.37
CA ALA A 284 -22.50 -11.21 -6.30
C ALA A 284 -22.52 -11.97 -7.64
N LYS A 285 -22.00 -11.39 -8.72
CA LYS A 285 -22.18 -11.88 -10.10
C LYS A 285 -20.91 -12.38 -10.79
N ILE A 286 -19.72 -12.25 -10.20
CA ILE A 286 -18.47 -12.56 -10.90
C ILE A 286 -17.57 -13.50 -10.10
N ALA A 287 -17.11 -14.59 -10.74
CA ALA A 287 -16.06 -15.46 -10.24
C ALA A 287 -14.71 -15.08 -10.89
N HIS A 288 -13.74 -14.66 -10.09
CA HIS A 288 -12.42 -14.25 -10.58
C HIS A 288 -11.51 -15.46 -10.88
N ARG A 289 -10.81 -15.42 -12.02
CA ARG A 289 -9.62 -16.26 -12.26
C ARG A 289 -8.48 -15.44 -12.85
N THR A 290 -7.35 -15.45 -12.15
CA THR A 290 -6.09 -14.84 -12.57
C THR A 290 -5.26 -15.85 -13.37
N VAL A 291 -4.75 -15.47 -14.54
CA VAL A 291 -3.79 -16.30 -15.29
C VAL A 291 -2.51 -15.51 -15.51
N VAL A 292 -1.36 -16.12 -15.17
CA VAL A 292 -0.04 -15.52 -15.34
C VAL A 292 0.41 -15.70 -16.80
N ALA A 293 0.64 -14.60 -17.51
CA ALA A 293 1.25 -14.64 -18.83
C ALA A 293 2.76 -14.95 -18.75
N PRO A 294 3.41 -15.43 -19.82
CA PRO A 294 4.86 -15.53 -19.91
C PRO A 294 5.45 -14.19 -20.38
N GLU A 295 6.64 -13.84 -19.89
CA GLU A 295 7.39 -12.60 -20.24
C GLU A 295 8.69 -12.95 -21.01
N PRO A 296 9.47 -11.99 -21.57
CA PRO A 296 9.85 -10.70 -20.98
C PRO A 296 9.57 -9.45 -21.84
N GLU A 297 9.26 -8.35 -21.13
CA GLU A 297 9.25 -6.96 -21.61
C GLU A 297 8.16 -6.60 -22.63
N GLY A 298 7.02 -6.13 -22.10
CA GLY A 298 5.95 -5.50 -22.88
C GLY A 298 4.89 -6.50 -23.35
N ARG A 299 4.08 -6.99 -22.42
CA ARG A 299 2.95 -7.87 -22.75
C ARG A 299 1.85 -7.09 -23.48
N ILE A 300 1.61 -7.48 -24.73
CA ILE A 300 0.35 -7.23 -25.44
C ILE A 300 -0.58 -8.39 -25.08
N VAL A 301 -1.79 -8.07 -24.60
CA VAL A 301 -2.83 -9.08 -24.31
C VAL A 301 -3.92 -8.96 -25.36
N LEU A 302 -4.30 -10.11 -25.92
CA LEU A 302 -5.30 -10.28 -26.98
C LEU A 302 -6.66 -10.66 -26.37
N PHE A 303 -7.74 -10.16 -26.97
CA PHE A 303 -9.13 -10.53 -26.70
C PHE A 303 -9.80 -10.97 -28.02
N ARG A 304 -10.75 -11.91 -27.99
CA ARG A 304 -11.36 -12.52 -29.20
C ARG A 304 -12.86 -12.25 -29.29
N VAL A 305 -13.29 -11.25 -30.09
CA VAL A 305 -14.71 -10.90 -30.15
C VAL A 305 -15.52 -11.82 -31.03
N GLU A 306 -16.63 -12.36 -30.55
CA GLU A 306 -17.63 -13.04 -31.37
C GLU A 306 -18.91 -12.22 -31.60
N GLY A 307 -18.79 -11.10 -32.31
CA GLY A 307 -19.95 -10.34 -32.83
C GLY A 307 -19.88 -10.17 -34.35
N ALA A 308 -21.01 -9.92 -35.01
CA ALA A 308 -21.03 -9.67 -36.45
C ALA A 308 -20.23 -8.40 -36.81
N ALA A 309 -19.27 -8.52 -37.74
CA ALA A 309 -18.33 -7.46 -38.14
C ALA A 309 -19.00 -6.12 -38.54
N GLU A 310 -20.24 -6.20 -39.01
CA GLU A 310 -21.09 -5.09 -39.42
C GLU A 310 -21.37 -4.08 -38.28
N HIS A 311 -21.43 -4.55 -37.02
CA HIS A 311 -21.63 -3.66 -35.87
C HIS A 311 -20.41 -2.79 -35.57
N ALA A 312 -19.19 -3.32 -35.80
CA ALA A 312 -17.96 -2.56 -35.57
C ALA A 312 -17.82 -1.41 -36.57
N GLU A 313 -18.21 -1.61 -37.83
CA GLU A 313 -18.14 -0.57 -38.87
C GLU A 313 -19.05 0.64 -38.57
N SER A 314 -20.18 0.43 -37.88
CA SER A 314 -21.10 1.50 -37.49
C SER A 314 -20.57 2.44 -36.40
N LEU A 315 -19.50 2.04 -35.70
CA LEU A 315 -18.91 2.76 -34.57
C LEU A 315 -17.73 3.65 -35.00
N VAL A 316 -17.27 3.53 -36.25
CA VAL A 316 -16.09 4.24 -36.79
C VAL A 316 -16.23 5.75 -36.63
N GLY A 317 -15.28 6.34 -35.89
CA GLY A 317 -15.19 7.79 -35.66
C GLY A 317 -16.14 8.32 -34.59
N ARG A 318 -16.81 7.45 -33.84
CA ARG A 318 -17.71 7.82 -32.74
C ARG A 318 -17.07 7.57 -31.38
N ASP A 319 -17.50 8.40 -30.44
CA ASP A 319 -17.35 8.16 -29.02
C ASP A 319 -18.44 7.13 -28.62
N VAL A 320 -18.02 6.01 -28.05
CA VAL A 320 -18.91 4.88 -27.73
C VAL A 320 -19.04 4.74 -26.22
N GLU A 321 -20.27 4.66 -25.73
CA GLU A 321 -20.61 4.42 -24.32
C GLU A 321 -20.85 2.91 -24.14
N ALA A 322 -20.15 2.26 -23.21
CA ALA A 322 -20.33 0.83 -22.96
C ALA A 322 -21.49 0.64 -21.96
N TRP A 323 -22.64 0.21 -22.47
CA TRP A 323 -23.85 -0.05 -21.69
C TRP A 323 -23.91 -1.51 -21.24
N PRO A 324 -24.42 -1.81 -20.03
CA PRO A 324 -25.24 -3.00 -19.82
C PRO A 324 -26.71 -2.68 -20.14
N PRO A 325 -27.50 -3.66 -20.58
CA PRO A 325 -28.93 -3.49 -20.82
C PRO A 325 -29.68 -3.54 -19.48
N GLY A 326 -30.58 -2.59 -19.26
CA GLY A 326 -31.49 -2.68 -18.11
C GLY A 326 -32.17 -1.40 -17.67
N LEU A 327 -31.73 -0.22 -18.11
CA LEU A 327 -32.31 1.04 -17.62
C LEU A 327 -32.48 2.14 -18.67
N ARG A 328 -33.21 1.86 -19.77
CA ARG A 328 -33.78 2.93 -20.60
C ARG A 328 -35.15 2.65 -21.21
N GLU A 329 -35.99 1.86 -20.54
CA GLU A 329 -37.42 1.82 -20.86
C GLU A 329 -38.30 2.68 -19.94
N HIS A 330 -37.74 3.66 -19.21
CA HIS A 330 -38.57 4.51 -18.32
C HIS A 330 -38.46 6.02 -18.46
N LEU A 331 -37.85 6.58 -19.52
CA LEU A 331 -37.88 8.04 -19.74
C LEU A 331 -38.09 8.48 -21.20
N ALA A 332 -38.78 7.69 -22.03
CA ALA A 332 -39.46 8.22 -23.22
C ALA A 332 -40.47 7.22 -23.81
N ARG A 333 -41.51 6.87 -23.04
CA ARG A 333 -42.90 6.69 -23.53
C ARG A 333 -43.85 6.60 -22.36
#